data_AF-A0A7S2W2D9-F1
#
_entry.id   AF-A0A7S2W2D9-F1
#
_cell.length_a   1.000
_cell.length_b   1.000
_cell.length_c   1.000
_cell.angle_alpha   90.00
_cell.angle_beta   90.00
_cell.angle_gamma   90.00
#
_symmetry.space_group_name_H-M   'P 1'
#
loop_
_entity.id
_entity.type
_entity.pdbx_description
1 polymer ?
#
loop_
_entity_poly.entity_id
_entity_poly.type
_entity_poly.pdbx_seq_one_letter_code
_entity_poly.pdbx_strand_id
1 'polypeptide(L)'
;GKKRWIFYSPDIPPPPGVHPSSDGEEVCMPISLGEWLQHFHSQHLQRMAKYPNHVLECTVQPGDVLFIPHGWWHAVINIGSGMNMAVTHNYVSYSNLPTVLRFLQKKKKLISGCRDRPNEAIQPQHLYTECSKIWKQVLPPTLWEQALFQSEQGWTNAAWKDDDEKQKQTTCPSKRKRKTANSSISSTTTDDKKKQPYNSIMSKAKSSIPLTSNTIQEGEEKKEHADDEPSLFQFSFL
;
A
#
# COMPACT_ATOMS: atom_id res chain seq x y z
N GLY A 1 -13.29 -3.71 19.03
CA GLY A 1 -12.62 -2.44 19.39
C GLY A 1 -12.70 -1.45 18.25
N LYS A 2 -11.89 -0.39 18.28
CA LYS A 2 -11.85 0.70 17.29
C LYS A 2 -10.51 0.70 16.56
N LYS A 3 -10.53 0.96 15.25
CA LYS A 3 -9.30 0.97 14.43
C LYS A 3 -9.21 2.26 13.63
N ARG A 4 -8.10 2.98 13.74
CA ARG A 4 -7.76 4.11 12.87
C ARG A 4 -7.12 3.55 11.60
N TRP A 5 -7.59 3.98 10.45
CA TRP A 5 -7.07 3.56 9.16
C TRP A 5 -6.50 4.74 8.39
N ILE A 6 -5.43 4.47 7.66
CA ILE A 6 -4.75 5.40 6.76
C ILE A 6 -4.70 4.75 5.39
N PHE A 7 -5.04 5.49 4.34
CA PHE A 7 -5.07 5.00 2.96
C PHE A 7 -4.33 5.95 2.02
N TYR A 8 -3.64 5.37 1.03
CA TYR A 8 -3.07 6.09 -0.11
C TYR A 8 -3.49 5.39 -1.41
N SER A 9 -4.09 6.15 -2.33
CA SER A 9 -4.47 5.68 -3.66
C SER A 9 -3.23 5.22 -4.45
N PRO A 10 -3.37 4.18 -5.30
CA PRO A 10 -2.32 3.81 -6.25
C PRO A 10 -1.93 4.93 -7.22
N ASP A 11 -2.76 5.96 -7.41
CA ASP A 11 -2.51 7.04 -8.38
C ASP A 11 -1.52 8.10 -7.89
N ILE A 12 -1.13 8.05 -6.62
CA ILE A 12 -0.20 8.99 -6.01
C ILE A 12 1.04 8.27 -5.46
N PRO A 13 2.17 8.98 -5.26
CA PRO A 13 3.35 8.35 -4.67
C PRO A 13 3.02 7.66 -3.34
N PRO A 14 3.75 6.57 -3.01
CA PRO A 14 3.47 5.76 -1.82
C PRO A 14 3.55 6.60 -0.54
N PRO A 15 3.04 6.04 0.59
CA PRO A 15 3.16 6.68 1.90
C PRO A 15 4.61 7.13 2.16
N PRO A 16 4.85 8.29 2.79
CA PRO A 16 6.20 8.75 3.04
C PRO A 16 7.04 7.72 3.81
N GLY A 17 8.30 7.55 3.43
CA GLY A 17 9.17 6.51 4.01
C GLY A 17 8.93 5.09 3.49
N VAL A 18 7.92 4.87 2.63
CA VAL A 18 7.67 3.59 1.95
C VAL A 18 8.25 3.63 0.54
N HIS A 19 9.10 2.66 0.22
CA HIS A 19 9.89 2.59 -1.00
C HIS A 19 9.81 1.18 -1.59
N PRO A 20 8.84 0.91 -2.48
CA PRO A 20 8.82 -0.34 -3.24
C PRO A 20 9.93 -0.38 -4.29
N SER A 21 10.37 -1.59 -4.63
CA SER A 21 11.26 -1.84 -5.78
C SER A 21 10.56 -1.51 -7.09
N SER A 22 11.33 -1.29 -8.16
CA SER A 22 10.79 -0.96 -9.49
C SER A 22 9.90 -2.05 -10.09
N ASP A 23 10.07 -3.31 -9.65
CA ASP A 23 9.25 -4.45 -10.05
C ASP A 23 8.13 -4.78 -9.04
N GLY A 24 8.01 -4.01 -7.96
CA GLY A 24 6.98 -4.14 -6.93
C GLY A 24 7.10 -5.40 -6.07
N GLU A 25 8.22 -6.11 -6.11
CA GLU A 25 8.42 -7.38 -5.39
C GLU A 25 8.91 -7.19 -3.96
N GLU A 26 9.68 -6.13 -3.72
CA GLU A 26 10.25 -5.80 -2.42
C GLU A 26 9.77 -4.41 -1.97
N VAL A 27 9.58 -4.24 -0.66
CA VAL A 27 9.18 -2.95 -0.09
C VAL A 27 10.06 -2.64 1.10
N CYS A 28 10.75 -1.51 1.04
CA CYS A 28 11.46 -0.93 2.17
C CYS A 28 10.55 0.08 2.87
N MET A 29 10.40 -0.03 4.19
CA MET A 29 9.53 0.82 5.00
C MET A 29 10.04 0.88 6.45
N PRO A 30 9.54 1.83 7.28
CA PRO A 30 9.87 1.87 8.70
C PRO A 30 9.52 0.55 9.40
N ILE A 31 10.24 0.25 10.48
CA ILE A 31 10.16 -1.03 11.18
C ILE A 31 8.78 -1.20 11.83
N SER A 32 8.18 -0.10 12.27
CA SER A 32 6.85 -0.09 12.88
C SER A 32 6.01 1.10 12.44
N LEU A 33 4.70 0.96 12.54
CA LEU A 33 3.77 2.07 12.33
C LEU A 33 3.94 3.20 13.37
N GLY A 34 4.39 2.87 14.58
CA GLY A 34 4.74 3.87 15.59
C GLY A 34 5.92 4.75 15.16
N GLU A 35 7.00 4.13 14.66
CA GLU A 35 8.12 4.84 14.05
C GLU A 35 7.67 5.68 12.86
N TRP A 36 6.79 5.12 12.01
CA TRP A 36 6.26 5.84 10.87
C TRP A 36 5.49 7.10 11.29
N LEU A 37 4.60 6.99 12.29
CA LEU A 37 3.86 8.14 12.83
C LEU A 37 4.81 9.20 13.39
N GLN A 38 5.83 8.78 14.13
CA GLN A 38 6.78 9.72 14.73
C GLN A 38 7.56 10.51 13.68
N HIS A 39 8.02 9.87 12.60
CA HIS A 39 8.90 10.50 11.61
C HIS A 39 8.16 11.12 10.42
N PHE A 40 6.98 10.59 10.06
CA PHE A 40 6.31 10.93 8.81
C PHE A 40 4.92 11.56 8.97
N HIS A 41 4.38 11.70 10.20
CA HIS A 41 3.04 12.27 10.39
C HIS A 41 2.90 13.70 9.81
N SER A 42 3.90 14.56 9.97
CA SER A 42 3.87 15.91 9.36
C SER A 42 3.79 15.85 7.83
N GLN A 43 4.49 14.91 7.20
CA GLN A 43 4.45 14.72 5.75
C GLN A 43 3.13 14.08 5.32
N HIS A 44 2.58 13.17 6.13
CA HIS A 44 1.26 12.60 5.93
C HIS A 44 0.17 13.69 5.89
N LEU A 45 0.13 14.59 6.88
CA LEU A 45 -0.82 15.71 6.91
C LEU A 45 -0.68 16.64 5.69
N GLN A 46 0.55 16.90 5.25
CA GLN A 46 0.80 17.67 4.01
C GLN A 46 0.26 16.93 2.78
N ARG A 47 0.44 15.61 2.71
CA ARG A 47 -0.08 14.77 1.61
C ARG A 47 -1.60 14.72 1.60
N MET A 48 -2.25 14.64 2.76
CA MET A 48 -3.71 14.76 2.89
C MET A 48 -4.21 16.10 2.35
N ALA A 49 -3.58 17.20 2.74
CA ALA A 49 -3.95 18.54 2.26
C ALA A 49 -3.75 18.68 0.74
N LYS A 50 -2.68 18.08 0.20
CA LYS A 50 -2.36 18.13 -1.23
C LYS A 50 -3.25 17.22 -2.09
N TYR A 51 -3.67 16.07 -1.57
CA TYR A 51 -4.43 15.04 -2.30
C TYR A 51 -5.66 14.55 -1.50
N PRO A 52 -6.66 15.41 -1.25
CA PRO A 52 -7.74 15.14 -0.30
C PRO A 52 -8.64 13.94 -0.63
N ASN A 53 -8.67 13.49 -1.89
CA ASN A 53 -9.44 12.31 -2.33
C ASN A 53 -8.58 11.05 -2.52
N HIS A 54 -7.27 11.15 -2.32
CA HIS A 54 -6.32 10.06 -2.59
C HIS A 54 -5.54 9.67 -1.33
N VAL A 55 -5.50 10.54 -0.32
CA VAL A 55 -4.99 10.21 1.00
C VAL A 55 -6.14 10.37 1.98
N LEU A 56 -6.57 9.25 2.55
CA LEU A 56 -7.76 9.19 3.40
C LEU A 56 -7.38 8.67 4.77
N GLU A 57 -8.09 9.16 5.79
CA GLU A 57 -8.05 8.56 7.12
C GLU A 57 -9.47 8.40 7.65
N CYS A 58 -9.73 7.28 8.31
CA CYS A 58 -11.01 7.07 8.98
C CYS A 58 -10.85 6.29 10.28
N THR A 59 -11.93 6.24 11.07
CA THR A 59 -11.96 5.43 12.29
C THR A 59 -13.13 4.46 12.19
N VAL A 60 -12.81 3.17 12.11
CA VAL A 60 -13.75 2.07 12.06
C VAL A 60 -14.16 1.69 13.47
N GLN A 61 -15.47 1.64 13.73
CA GLN A 61 -16.10 1.26 14.98
C GLN A 61 -16.53 -0.23 14.97
N PRO A 62 -16.91 -0.81 16.13
CA PRO A 62 -17.52 -2.14 16.16
C PRO A 62 -18.75 -2.21 15.26
N GLY A 63 -18.79 -3.20 14.36
CA GLY A 63 -19.89 -3.42 13.41
C GLY A 63 -19.69 -2.75 12.05
N ASP A 64 -18.74 -1.82 11.92
CA ASP A 64 -18.41 -1.20 10.63
C ASP A 64 -17.70 -2.20 9.70
N VAL A 65 -18.03 -2.13 8.41
CA VAL A 65 -17.37 -2.89 7.35
C VAL A 65 -16.65 -1.92 6.41
N LEU A 66 -15.37 -2.21 6.16
CA LEU A 66 -14.55 -1.42 5.27
C LEU A 66 -14.24 -2.22 4.00
N PHE A 67 -14.48 -1.60 2.85
CA PHE A 67 -14.03 -2.13 1.56
C PHE A 67 -12.77 -1.38 1.10
N ILE A 68 -11.73 -2.14 0.77
CA ILE A 68 -10.44 -1.61 0.28
C ILE A 68 -10.25 -2.07 -1.16
N PRO A 69 -10.27 -1.16 -2.15
CA PRO A 69 -10.00 -1.53 -3.53
C PRO A 69 -8.55 -2.01 -3.70
N HIS A 70 -8.32 -2.88 -4.68
CA HIS A 70 -6.97 -3.33 -5.03
C HIS A 70 -6.04 -2.14 -5.33
N GLY A 71 -4.77 -2.28 -4.95
CA GLY A 71 -3.72 -1.28 -5.16
C GLY A 71 -3.70 -0.13 -4.14
N TRP A 72 -4.60 -0.10 -3.16
CA TRP A 72 -4.53 0.92 -2.12
C TRP A 72 -3.55 0.52 -1.02
N TRP A 73 -2.55 1.36 -0.81
CA TRP A 73 -1.71 1.27 0.39
C TRP A 73 -2.55 1.57 1.61
N HIS A 74 -2.42 0.75 2.66
CA HIS A 74 -3.17 0.97 3.88
C HIS A 74 -2.40 0.56 5.14
N ALA A 75 -2.67 1.27 6.23
CA ALA A 75 -2.17 0.97 7.56
C ALA A 75 -3.29 1.07 8.60
N VAL A 76 -3.18 0.26 9.66
CA VAL A 76 -4.21 0.12 10.70
C VAL A 76 -3.59 0.31 12.06
N ILE A 77 -4.20 1.16 12.88
CA ILE A 77 -3.80 1.38 14.27
C ILE A 77 -4.99 0.98 15.16
N ASN A 78 -4.77 0.02 16.04
CA ASN A 78 -5.74 -0.27 17.10
C ASN A 78 -5.76 0.89 18.08
N ILE A 79 -6.95 1.46 18.34
CA ILE A 79 -7.09 2.59 19.25
C ILE A 79 -8.05 2.24 20.41
N GLY A 80 -7.75 2.79 21.59
CA GLY A 80 -8.45 2.50 22.83
C GLY A 80 -7.82 1.35 23.62
N SER A 81 -8.10 1.32 24.93
CA SER A 81 -7.53 0.37 25.90
C SER A 81 -8.20 -1.00 25.94
N GLY A 82 -9.30 -1.19 25.20
CA GLY A 82 -10.05 -2.45 25.17
C GLY A 82 -9.59 -3.42 24.07
N MET A 83 -10.21 -4.59 24.04
CA MET A 83 -9.94 -5.63 23.04
C MET A 83 -10.34 -5.20 21.61
N ASN A 84 -9.44 -5.46 20.64
CA ASN A 84 -9.54 -5.00 19.25
C ASN A 84 -9.57 -6.16 18.22
N MET A 85 -10.70 -6.84 18.10
CA MET A 85 -10.91 -7.92 17.12
C MET A 85 -11.50 -7.43 15.79
N ALA A 86 -11.08 -8.03 14.67
CA ALA A 86 -11.69 -7.88 13.35
C ALA A 86 -11.41 -9.14 12.50
N VAL A 87 -12.23 -9.36 11.47
CA VAL A 87 -12.04 -10.42 10.46
C VAL A 87 -11.90 -9.76 9.09
N THR A 88 -10.96 -10.24 8.28
CA THR A 88 -10.69 -9.73 6.93
C THR A 88 -10.70 -10.86 5.91
N HIS A 89 -11.15 -10.56 4.70
CA HIS A 89 -11.10 -11.46 3.56
C HIS A 89 -10.68 -10.70 2.31
N ASN A 90 -9.69 -11.24 1.61
CA ASN A 90 -9.41 -10.83 0.24
C ASN A 90 -10.45 -11.51 -0.67
N TYR A 91 -10.85 -10.83 -1.73
CA TYR A 91 -11.77 -11.40 -2.71
C TYR A 91 -11.39 -11.00 -4.13
N VAL A 92 -11.83 -11.84 -5.07
CA VAL A 92 -11.73 -11.57 -6.49
C VAL A 92 -13.13 -11.29 -7.02
N SER A 93 -13.28 -10.21 -7.76
CA SER A 93 -14.48 -9.87 -8.50
C SER A 93 -14.12 -9.50 -9.92
N TYR A 94 -15.13 -9.25 -10.75
CA TYR A 94 -14.92 -8.86 -12.13
C TYR A 94 -13.96 -7.66 -12.29
N SER A 95 -14.03 -6.67 -11.39
CA SER A 95 -13.25 -5.43 -11.50
C SER A 95 -11.75 -5.61 -11.24
N ASN A 96 -11.34 -6.57 -10.41
CA ASN A 96 -9.93 -6.83 -10.11
C ASN A 96 -9.41 -8.14 -10.73
N LEU A 97 -10.27 -8.93 -11.37
CA LEU A 97 -9.90 -10.17 -12.04
C LEU A 97 -8.75 -10.02 -13.06
N PRO A 98 -8.70 -8.99 -13.92
CA PRO A 98 -7.57 -8.81 -14.84
C PRO A 98 -6.23 -8.73 -14.11
N THR A 99 -6.20 -8.00 -12.98
CA THR A 99 -5.01 -7.86 -12.14
C THR A 99 -4.63 -9.16 -11.47
N VAL A 100 -5.62 -9.92 -10.97
CA VAL A 100 -5.38 -11.24 -10.35
C VAL A 100 -4.85 -12.25 -11.37
N LEU A 101 -5.43 -12.31 -12.57
CA LEU A 101 -4.96 -13.20 -13.64
C LEU A 101 -3.50 -12.89 -14.00
N ARG A 102 -3.18 -11.61 -14.20
CA ARG A 102 -1.82 -11.15 -14.48
C ARG A 102 -0.85 -11.51 -13.35
N PHE A 103 -1.23 -11.29 -12.08
CA PHE A 103 -0.42 -11.62 -10.91
C PHE A 103 -0.13 -13.12 -10.83
N LEU A 104 -1.17 -13.96 -10.94
CA LEU A 104 -1.01 -15.43 -10.91
C LEU A 104 -0.13 -15.94 -12.05
N GLN A 105 -0.13 -15.26 -13.19
CA GLN A 105 0.69 -15.64 -14.35
C GLN A 105 2.14 -15.16 -14.23
N LYS A 106 2.36 -13.89 -13.90
CA LYS A 106 3.68 -13.23 -13.96
C LYS A 106 4.45 -13.32 -12.63
N LYS A 107 3.77 -13.24 -11.48
CA LYS A 107 4.39 -13.11 -10.15
C LYS A 107 4.31 -14.37 -9.30
N LYS A 108 4.45 -15.55 -9.92
CA LYS A 108 4.33 -16.87 -9.25
C LYS A 108 5.21 -17.02 -8.01
N LYS A 109 6.38 -16.37 -7.97
CA LYS A 109 7.31 -16.40 -6.84
C LYS A 109 6.72 -15.73 -5.59
N LEU A 110 5.91 -14.68 -5.77
CA LEU A 110 5.30 -13.91 -4.69
C LEU A 110 4.05 -14.56 -4.11
N ILE A 111 3.52 -15.61 -4.75
CA ILE A 111 2.40 -16.39 -4.19
C ILE A 111 2.92 -17.16 -2.96
N SER A 112 2.34 -16.91 -1.79
CA SER A 112 2.67 -17.60 -0.53
C SER A 112 1.52 -18.52 -0.07
N GLY A 113 1.75 -19.30 1.00
CA GLY A 113 0.70 -20.11 1.65
C GLY A 113 0.22 -21.37 0.93
N CYS A 114 0.81 -21.72 -0.22
CA CYS A 114 0.47 -22.95 -0.96
C CYS A 114 1.61 -23.99 -0.97
N ARG A 115 2.87 -23.55 -0.88
CA ARG A 115 4.06 -24.42 -1.09
C ARG A 115 4.30 -25.39 0.05
N ASP A 116 3.89 -25.01 1.25
CA ASP A 116 3.96 -25.77 2.49
C ASP A 116 2.92 -26.90 2.58
N ARG A 117 1.93 -26.92 1.67
CA ARG A 117 0.79 -27.86 1.69
C ARG A 117 0.59 -28.55 0.34
N PRO A 118 1.54 -29.37 -0.13
CA PRO A 118 1.52 -29.94 -1.48
C PRO A 118 0.32 -30.85 -1.77
N ASN A 119 -0.26 -31.48 -0.74
CA ASN A 119 -1.37 -32.42 -0.89
C ASN A 119 -2.76 -31.77 -0.74
N GLU A 120 -2.83 -30.53 -0.26
CA GLU A 120 -4.09 -29.84 0.05
C GLU A 120 -4.29 -28.58 -0.79
N ALA A 121 -3.19 -27.90 -1.16
CA ALA A 121 -3.24 -26.63 -1.87
C ALA A 121 -2.77 -26.76 -3.32
N ILE A 122 -3.46 -26.04 -4.22
CA ILE A 122 -3.01 -25.87 -5.61
C ILE A 122 -1.68 -25.12 -5.59
N GLN A 123 -0.67 -25.71 -6.22
CA GLN A 123 0.66 -25.13 -6.21
C GLN A 123 0.75 -23.87 -7.10
N PRO A 124 1.63 -22.91 -6.77
CA PRO A 124 1.72 -21.61 -7.48
C PRO A 124 1.82 -21.71 -9.01
N GLN A 125 2.53 -22.72 -9.52
CA GLN A 125 2.67 -22.94 -10.96
C GLN A 125 1.37 -23.37 -11.65
N HIS A 126 0.39 -23.88 -10.91
CA HIS A 126 -0.89 -24.38 -11.42
C HIS A 126 -2.06 -23.44 -11.10
N LEU A 127 -1.93 -22.51 -10.13
CA LEU A 127 -3.03 -21.62 -9.71
C LEU A 127 -3.66 -20.84 -10.86
N TYR A 128 -2.86 -20.24 -11.74
CA TYR A 128 -3.40 -19.53 -12.91
C TYR A 128 -4.30 -20.45 -13.76
N THR A 129 -3.81 -21.65 -14.08
CA THR A 129 -4.52 -22.60 -14.94
C THR A 129 -5.81 -23.10 -14.29
N GLU A 130 -5.75 -23.51 -13.02
CA GLU A 130 -6.92 -24.06 -12.32
C GLU A 130 -7.98 -22.99 -12.05
N CYS A 131 -7.59 -21.80 -11.57
CA CYS A 131 -8.53 -20.70 -11.37
C CYS A 131 -9.15 -20.23 -12.69
N SER A 132 -8.38 -20.18 -13.78
CA SER A 132 -8.90 -19.80 -15.10
C SER A 132 -9.96 -20.77 -15.62
N LYS A 133 -9.81 -22.08 -15.38
CA LYS A 133 -10.84 -23.07 -15.73
C LYS A 133 -12.16 -22.78 -15.03
N ILE A 134 -12.09 -22.50 -13.72
CA ILE A 134 -13.28 -22.22 -12.89
C ILE A 134 -13.93 -20.91 -13.34
N TRP A 135 -13.18 -19.82 -13.44
CA TRP A 135 -13.74 -18.53 -13.84
C TRP A 135 -14.31 -18.53 -15.26
N LYS A 136 -13.69 -19.24 -16.20
CA LYS A 136 -14.24 -19.41 -17.55
C LYS A 136 -15.60 -20.13 -17.56
N GLN A 137 -15.86 -21.01 -16.59
CA GLN A 137 -17.14 -21.71 -16.47
C GLN A 137 -18.21 -20.87 -15.77
N VAL A 138 -17.81 -20.06 -14.79
CA VAL A 138 -18.73 -19.29 -13.93
C VAL A 138 -19.10 -17.93 -14.54
N LEU A 139 -18.19 -17.30 -15.30
CA LEU A 139 -18.40 -15.96 -15.85
C LEU A 139 -19.05 -16.00 -17.24
N PRO A 140 -19.87 -14.99 -17.59
CA PRO A 140 -20.29 -14.75 -18.97
C PRO A 140 -19.08 -14.67 -19.92
N PRO A 141 -19.15 -15.26 -21.14
CA PRO A 141 -18.03 -15.28 -22.07
C PRO A 141 -17.42 -13.90 -22.35
N THR A 142 -18.27 -12.88 -22.48
CA THR A 142 -17.84 -11.49 -22.73
C THR A 142 -16.99 -10.92 -21.60
N LEU A 143 -17.36 -11.18 -20.34
CA LEU A 143 -16.60 -10.73 -19.17
C LEU A 143 -15.27 -11.48 -19.06
N TRP A 144 -15.25 -12.78 -19.36
CA TRP A 144 -14.03 -13.57 -19.37
C TRP A 144 -13.03 -13.07 -20.42
N GLU A 145 -13.49 -12.84 -21.65
CA GLU A 145 -12.66 -12.32 -22.75
C GLU A 145 -12.12 -10.93 -22.44
N GLN A 146 -12.95 -10.05 -21.89
CA GLN A 146 -12.53 -8.72 -21.45
C GLN A 146 -11.47 -8.80 -20.34
N ALA A 147 -11.65 -9.70 -19.37
CA ALA A 147 -10.70 -9.85 -18.27
C ALA A 147 -9.34 -10.38 -18.76
N LEU A 148 -9.34 -11.34 -19.69
CA LEU A 148 -8.12 -11.82 -20.33
C LEU A 148 -7.42 -10.70 -21.10
N PHE A 149 -8.16 -9.99 -21.97
CA PHE A 149 -7.60 -8.88 -22.74
C PHE A 149 -6.98 -7.81 -21.85
N GLN A 150 -7.67 -7.41 -20.78
CA GLN A 150 -7.17 -6.41 -19.83
C GLN A 150 -5.98 -6.91 -19.00
N SER A 151 -5.89 -8.21 -18.71
CA SER A 151 -4.76 -8.78 -17.97
C SER A 151 -3.44 -8.65 -18.75
N GLU A 152 -3.51 -8.60 -20.08
CA GLU A 152 -2.35 -8.44 -20.96
C GLU A 152 -1.87 -6.99 -21.10
N GLN A 153 -2.75 -6.00 -20.87
CA GLN A 153 -2.44 -4.56 -21.03
C GLN A 153 -1.52 -4.01 -19.91
N GLY A 154 -1.07 -4.86 -18.99
CA GLY A 154 -0.27 -4.47 -17.84
C GLY A 154 -1.08 -3.73 -16.77
N TRP A 155 -0.39 -3.32 -15.72
CA TRP A 155 -0.93 -2.39 -14.72
C TRP A 155 0.18 -1.54 -14.16
N THR A 156 -0.18 -0.31 -13.83
CA THR A 156 0.75 0.68 -13.35
C THR A 156 0.13 1.39 -12.17
N ASN A 157 0.92 1.61 -11.14
CA ASN A 157 0.61 2.56 -10.10
C ASN A 157 1.71 3.64 -10.08
N ALA A 158 1.55 4.66 -9.26
CA ALA A 158 2.53 5.74 -9.15
C ALA A 158 3.83 5.30 -8.45
N ALA A 159 3.90 4.07 -7.92
CA ALA A 159 5.04 3.54 -7.20
C ALA A 159 5.89 2.55 -8.04
N TRP A 160 5.30 1.73 -8.93
CA TRP A 160 6.00 0.85 -9.87
C TRP A 160 5.17 0.47 -11.10
N LYS A 161 5.81 -0.21 -12.06
CA LYS A 161 5.18 -0.74 -13.28
C LYS A 161 5.56 -2.20 -13.48
N ASP A 162 4.59 -3.01 -13.91
CA ASP A 162 4.79 -4.45 -14.08
C ASP A 162 5.80 -4.83 -15.19
N ASP A 163 6.05 -3.95 -16.17
CA ASP A 163 6.84 -4.27 -17.38
C ASP A 163 8.33 -3.86 -17.31
N ASP A 164 8.81 -3.43 -16.14
CA ASP A 164 10.22 -3.04 -15.96
C ASP A 164 11.21 -4.22 -15.99
N GLU A 165 10.75 -5.47 -16.13
CA GLU A 165 11.60 -6.65 -16.37
C GLU A 165 12.50 -6.50 -17.61
N LYS A 166 12.09 -5.70 -18.61
CA LYS A 166 12.89 -5.49 -19.83
C LYS A 166 14.19 -4.71 -19.61
N GLN A 167 14.41 -4.08 -18.45
CA GLN A 167 15.65 -3.33 -18.16
C GLN A 167 16.72 -4.12 -17.42
N LYS A 168 16.49 -5.39 -17.03
CA LYS A 168 17.51 -6.20 -16.33
C LYS A 168 18.60 -6.80 -17.25
N GLN A 169 18.71 -6.37 -18.52
CA GLN A 169 19.84 -6.67 -19.41
C GLN A 169 20.55 -5.41 -19.93
N THR A 170 21.03 -4.55 -19.04
CA THR A 170 22.11 -3.61 -19.40
C THR A 170 23.12 -3.48 -18.27
N THR A 171 24.17 -4.32 -18.38
CA THR A 171 25.57 -4.09 -17.98
C THR A 171 25.85 -3.36 -16.66
N CYS A 172 26.37 -4.09 -15.67
CA CYS A 172 27.18 -3.54 -14.58
C CYS A 172 28.45 -2.88 -15.14
N PRO A 173 28.73 -1.59 -14.87
CA PRO A 173 30.04 -1.03 -15.13
C PRO A 173 31.00 -1.48 -14.03
N SER A 174 32.03 -2.22 -14.43
CA SER A 174 33.16 -2.54 -13.58
C SER A 174 33.87 -1.28 -13.08
N LYS A 175 34.31 -1.35 -11.82
CA LYS A 175 35.19 -0.44 -11.06
C LYS A 175 35.91 0.63 -11.91
N ARG A 176 35.63 1.92 -11.66
CA ARG A 176 36.51 3.02 -12.09
C ARG A 176 36.94 3.88 -10.91
N LYS A 177 38.26 4.03 -10.79
CA LYS A 177 39.03 4.71 -9.74
C LYS A 177 38.62 6.17 -9.56
N ARG A 178 38.65 6.62 -8.29
CA ARG A 178 38.62 8.04 -7.86
C ARG A 178 39.59 8.90 -8.66
N LYS A 179 39.12 10.05 -9.17
CA LYS A 179 39.91 11.27 -9.36
C LYS A 179 39.07 12.50 -8.98
N THR A 180 39.78 13.46 -8.41
CA THR A 180 39.37 14.63 -7.65
C THR A 180 38.81 15.79 -8.49
N ALA A 181 37.95 16.57 -7.81
CA ALA A 181 37.49 17.95 -7.99
C ALA A 181 37.85 18.75 -9.25
N ASN A 182 36.85 19.44 -9.82
CA ASN A 182 36.77 20.90 -9.71
C ASN A 182 35.36 21.43 -10.04
N SER A 183 34.97 22.44 -9.27
CA SER A 183 33.75 23.24 -9.36
C SER A 183 33.81 24.25 -10.50
N SER A 184 32.69 24.43 -11.20
CA SER A 184 32.34 25.74 -11.76
C SER A 184 30.83 25.86 -11.93
N ILE A 185 30.33 26.96 -11.39
CA ILE A 185 28.97 27.45 -11.37
C ILE A 185 28.60 27.97 -12.76
N SER A 186 27.39 27.66 -13.23
CA SER A 186 26.75 28.42 -14.31
C SER A 186 25.23 28.34 -14.16
N SER A 187 24.67 29.48 -13.79
CA SER A 187 23.25 29.81 -13.70
C SER A 187 22.65 29.99 -15.09
N THR A 188 21.46 29.45 -15.33
CA THR A 188 20.56 29.98 -16.36
C THR A 188 19.11 29.81 -15.94
N THR A 189 18.46 30.97 -15.84
CA THR A 189 17.04 31.25 -15.60
C THR A 189 16.18 30.85 -16.79
N THR A 190 14.97 30.34 -16.57
CA THR A 190 13.83 30.63 -17.48
C THR A 190 12.47 30.57 -16.76
N ASP A 191 11.62 31.47 -17.22
CA ASP A 191 10.31 31.95 -16.78
C ASP A 191 9.19 30.92 -16.50
N ASP A 192 8.49 31.17 -15.39
CA ASP A 192 7.21 30.53 -15.03
C ASP A 192 6.01 31.28 -15.65
N LYS A 193 5.24 30.59 -16.49
CA LYS A 193 3.93 31.04 -16.97
C LYS A 193 2.81 30.45 -16.10
N LYS A 194 2.10 31.36 -15.40
CA LYS A 194 0.83 31.12 -14.68
C LYS A 194 -0.19 30.36 -15.52
N LYS A 195 -0.81 29.33 -14.92
CA LYS A 195 -2.19 28.91 -15.22
C LYS A 195 -2.93 28.53 -13.93
N GLN A 196 -3.93 29.34 -13.60
CA GLN A 196 -5.17 28.99 -12.89
C GLN A 196 -5.86 27.81 -13.62
N PRO A 197 -6.72 26.97 -13.01
CA PRO A 197 -7.92 27.45 -12.31
C PRO A 197 -8.58 26.53 -11.24
N TYR A 198 -9.69 27.07 -10.73
CA TYR A 198 -10.98 26.41 -10.52
C TYR A 198 -11.38 26.05 -9.08
N ASN A 199 -12.39 26.80 -8.63
CA ASN A 199 -13.14 26.60 -7.40
C ASN A 199 -13.95 25.30 -7.50
N SER A 200 -13.88 24.46 -6.46
CA SER A 200 -14.94 23.48 -6.20
C SER A 200 -15.28 23.46 -4.71
N ILE A 201 -16.58 23.60 -4.48
CA ILE A 201 -17.27 23.77 -3.22
C ILE A 201 -17.40 22.39 -2.58
N MET A 202 -16.78 22.17 -1.42
CA MET A 202 -17.27 21.29 -0.36
C MET A 202 -16.57 21.67 0.94
N SER A 203 -17.26 22.48 1.74
CA SER A 203 -16.89 22.77 3.12
C SER A 203 -17.82 21.99 4.03
N LYS A 204 -17.23 21.26 5.00
CA LYS A 204 -17.64 21.13 6.42
C LYS A 204 -17.26 19.75 6.96
N ALA A 205 -16.23 19.75 7.81
CA ALA A 205 -16.22 19.11 9.14
C ALA A 205 -14.78 19.21 9.69
N LYS A 206 -14.47 20.32 10.34
CA LYS A 206 -13.31 20.42 11.24
C LYS A 206 -13.83 20.20 12.66
N SER A 207 -13.41 19.12 13.30
CA SER A 207 -13.46 19.02 14.76
C SER A 207 -12.08 18.60 15.25
N SER A 208 -11.28 19.59 15.65
CA SER A 208 -10.08 19.46 16.45
C SER A 208 -10.47 19.33 17.93
N ILE A 209 -9.91 18.35 18.65
CA ILE A 209 -9.99 18.29 20.11
C ILE A 209 -8.59 18.63 20.67
N PRO A 210 -8.46 19.55 21.65
CA PRO A 210 -7.20 19.86 22.30
C PRO A 210 -6.84 18.83 23.38
N LEU A 211 -5.55 18.50 23.48
CA LEU A 211 -4.96 17.71 24.57
C LEU A 211 -4.85 18.57 25.84
N THR A 212 -5.55 18.20 26.90
CA THR A 212 -5.32 18.75 28.25
C THR A 212 -4.49 17.80 29.08
N SER A 213 -3.41 18.33 29.66
CA SER A 213 -2.54 17.71 30.65
C SER A 213 -3.30 17.40 31.94
N ASN A 214 -3.15 16.19 32.48
CA ASN A 214 -3.46 15.92 33.88
C ASN A 214 -2.39 15.03 34.52
N THR A 215 -2.01 15.48 35.71
CA THR A 215 -1.07 14.95 36.71
C THR A 215 -1.33 13.49 37.07
N ILE A 216 -0.27 12.67 37.14
CA ILE A 216 -0.30 11.28 37.61
C ILE A 216 0.03 11.26 39.10
N GLN A 217 -0.88 10.70 39.91
CA GLN A 217 -0.57 10.18 41.25
C GLN A 217 -0.10 8.73 41.12
N GLU A 218 0.97 8.40 41.82
CA GLU A 218 1.56 7.05 41.88
C GLU A 218 0.65 6.09 42.66
N GLY A 219 0.42 4.92 42.08
CA GLY A 219 -0.18 3.75 42.72
C GLY A 219 0.45 2.51 42.11
N GLU A 220 1.25 1.80 42.90
CA GLU A 220 1.90 0.54 42.52
C GLU A 220 0.87 -0.58 42.36
N GLU A 221 0.79 -1.19 41.17
CA GLU A 221 0.14 -2.48 41.01
C GLU A 221 0.91 -3.39 40.04
N LYS A 222 0.95 -4.67 40.39
CA LYS A 222 1.91 -5.69 39.98
C LYS A 222 1.89 -5.97 38.47
N LYS A 223 3.07 -5.99 37.84
CA LYS A 223 3.30 -6.43 36.46
C LYS A 223 3.18 -7.96 36.35
N GLU A 224 2.09 -8.44 35.78
CA GLU A 224 2.11 -9.72 35.06
C GLU A 224 2.67 -9.48 33.66
N HIS A 225 3.72 -10.23 33.32
CA HIS A 225 4.33 -10.25 32.00
C HIS A 225 3.35 -10.91 31.02
N ALA A 226 2.62 -10.11 30.27
CA ALA A 226 2.03 -10.54 29.02
C ALA A 226 3.11 -10.37 27.93
N ASP A 227 3.46 -11.45 27.27
CA ASP A 227 4.29 -11.45 26.08
C ASP A 227 3.57 -10.65 24.99
N ASP A 228 3.98 -9.40 24.79
CA ASP A 228 3.57 -8.55 23.68
C ASP A 228 4.18 -9.11 22.39
N GLU A 229 3.48 -10.06 21.77
CA GLU A 229 3.66 -10.41 20.36
C GLU A 229 3.54 -9.12 19.52
N PRO A 230 4.55 -8.75 18.72
CA PRO A 230 4.51 -7.54 17.93
C PRO A 230 3.45 -7.71 16.85
N SER A 231 2.31 -7.07 17.05
CA SER A 231 1.28 -6.92 16.04
C SER A 231 1.91 -6.38 14.75
N LEU A 232 2.02 -7.25 13.75
CA LEU A 232 2.57 -6.98 12.42
C LEU A 232 1.75 -5.85 11.75
N PHE A 233 2.18 -4.61 11.95
CA PHE A 233 1.57 -3.42 11.36
C PHE A 233 2.54 -2.75 10.42
N GLN A 234 2.40 -3.08 9.15
CA GLN A 234 3.14 -2.52 8.04
C GLN A 234 2.15 -2.00 6.99
N PHE A 235 2.57 -1.00 6.21
CA PHE A 235 1.79 -0.58 5.05
C PHE A 235 1.65 -1.77 4.11
N SER A 236 0.42 -2.25 3.97
CA SER A 236 0.11 -3.38 3.11
C SER A 236 -0.35 -2.86 1.76
N PHE A 237 0.07 -3.55 0.72
CA PHE A 237 -0.37 -3.36 -0.65
C PHE A 237 -0.91 -4.69 -1.16
N LEU A 238 -2.18 -4.70 -1.57
CA LEU A 238 -2.89 -5.89 -2.05
C LEU A 238 -3.35 -5.68 -3.49
#